data_AF-A0A7C4INM8-F1
#
_entry.id   AF-A0A7C4INM8-F1
#
_cell.length_a   1.000
_cell.length_b   1.000
_cell.length_c   1.000
_cell.angle_alpha   90.00
_cell.angle_beta   90.00
_cell.angle_gamma   90.00
#
_symmetry.space_group_name_H-M   'P 1'
#
loop_
_entity.id
_entity.type
_entity.pdbx_description
1 polymer ?
#
loop_
_entity_poly.entity_id
_entity_poly.type
_entity_poly.pdbx_seq_one_letter_code
_entity_poly.pdbx_strand_id
1 'polypeptide(L)'
;RFRATELVRRDVLVVSTGCGSAACGTAGFLIPEMALDTAGPGLREVCEAIGIPPILHLGACVDNSRILTIVSAMAQEGGLSDEIGGMPAVGIAPEWMSEKALAIGCYFAASGVPVIFGGESPVGASKQVTHLMTEVWLERFRGALHFEPDPEKILELALTYIDGAREDLNLRKYEPGKFGGERVLMDMAARRGIEKAAKPHIGIY
;
A
#
# COMPACT_ATOMS: atom_id res chain seq x y z
N ARG A 1 8.62 11.80 7.06
CA ARG A 1 9.33 10.76 7.86
C ARG A 1 8.37 9.98 8.76
N PHE A 2 7.64 10.65 9.66
CA PHE A 2 6.67 10.03 10.58
C PHE A 2 5.71 9.00 9.95
N ARG A 3 5.05 9.35 8.85
CA ARG A 3 3.96 8.56 8.24
C ARG A 3 4.36 7.13 7.83
N ALA A 4 5.46 6.96 7.09
CA ALA A 4 5.88 5.65 6.59
C ALA A 4 6.32 4.71 7.72
N THR A 5 7.03 5.23 8.72
CA THR A 5 7.46 4.43 9.89
C THR A 5 6.29 4.02 10.77
N GLU A 6 5.25 4.86 10.91
CA GLU A 6 4.05 4.50 11.67
C GLU A 6 3.21 3.40 11.01
N LEU A 7 3.15 3.39 9.67
CA LEU A 7 2.52 2.30 8.91
C LEU A 7 3.30 0.98 9.07
N VAL A 8 4.63 1.04 8.92
CA VAL A 8 5.51 -0.13 9.07
C VAL A 8 5.43 -0.74 10.48
N ARG A 9 5.36 0.10 11.53
CA ARG A 9 5.13 -0.35 12.92
C ARG A 9 3.79 -1.06 13.12
N ARG A 10 2.81 -0.82 12.24
CA ARG A 10 1.47 -1.41 12.28
C ARG A 10 1.29 -2.53 11.26
N ASP A 11 2.37 -3.21 10.91
CA ASP A 11 2.37 -4.35 9.98
C ASP A 11 1.87 -4.02 8.55
N VAL A 12 1.94 -2.74 8.13
CA VAL A 12 1.60 -2.33 6.77
C VAL A 12 2.84 -2.33 5.89
N LEU A 13 2.85 -3.17 4.86
CA LEU A 13 3.86 -3.13 3.81
C LEU A 13 3.72 -1.84 3.00
N VAL A 14 4.79 -1.06 2.88
CA VAL A 14 4.77 0.19 2.11
C VAL A 14 5.45 -0.01 0.76
N VAL A 15 4.79 0.39 -0.31
CA VAL A 15 5.42 0.56 -1.63
C VAL A 15 5.57 2.06 -1.93
N SER A 16 6.67 2.44 -2.54
CA SER A 16 6.99 3.85 -2.81
C SER A 16 7.48 4.07 -4.24
N THR A 17 7.17 5.25 -4.78
CA THR A 17 7.69 5.74 -6.07
C THR A 17 8.15 7.19 -5.99
N GLY A 18 8.90 7.63 -7.00
CA GLY A 18 9.23 9.04 -7.24
C GLY A 18 9.93 9.72 -6.06
N CYS A 19 9.56 10.98 -5.80
CA CYS A 19 10.16 11.76 -4.72
C CYS A 19 9.94 11.13 -3.34
N GLY A 20 8.84 10.40 -3.13
CA GLY A 20 8.58 9.66 -1.89
C GLY A 20 9.64 8.59 -1.64
N SER A 21 10.04 7.85 -2.68
CA SER A 21 11.14 6.89 -2.59
C SER A 21 12.49 7.56 -2.34
N ALA A 22 12.77 8.69 -3.01
CA ALA A 22 14.01 9.44 -2.78
C ALA A 22 14.12 9.92 -1.33
N ALA A 23 13.00 10.36 -0.73
CA ALA A 23 12.94 10.75 0.68
C ALA A 23 13.17 9.55 1.62
N CYS A 24 12.59 8.38 1.31
CA CYS A 24 12.80 7.15 2.09
C CYS A 24 14.25 6.65 1.98
N GLY A 25 14.84 6.68 0.77
CA GLY A 25 16.22 6.28 0.52
C GLY A 25 17.22 7.16 1.26
N THR A 26 17.07 8.48 1.17
CA THR A 26 17.93 9.44 1.90
C THR A 26 17.78 9.31 3.42
N ALA A 27 16.63 8.83 3.91
CA ALA A 27 16.41 8.57 5.34
C ALA A 27 16.91 7.18 5.80
N GLY A 28 17.45 6.36 4.90
CA GLY A 28 17.93 5.01 5.22
C GLY A 28 16.83 3.97 5.42
N PHE A 29 15.61 4.20 4.93
CA PHE A 29 14.47 3.29 5.16
C PHE A 29 14.36 2.15 4.14
N LEU A 30 15.20 2.14 3.11
CA LEU A 30 15.16 1.16 2.02
C LEU A 30 16.19 0.03 2.20
N ILE A 31 16.45 -0.36 3.45
CA ILE A 31 17.38 -1.44 3.81
C ILE A 31 16.65 -2.53 4.61
N PRO A 32 16.99 -3.83 4.45
CA PRO A 32 16.34 -4.93 5.17
C PRO A 32 16.34 -4.76 6.69
N GLU A 33 17.42 -4.19 7.25
CA GLU A 33 17.60 -3.96 8.69
C GLU A 33 16.50 -3.06 9.29
N MET A 34 15.88 -2.20 8.47
CA MET A 34 14.75 -1.36 8.90
C MET A 34 13.59 -2.21 9.44
N ALA A 35 13.37 -3.41 8.87
CA ALA A 35 12.34 -4.33 9.36
C ALA A 35 12.59 -4.78 10.81
N LEU A 36 13.85 -5.01 11.17
CA LEU A 36 14.23 -5.45 12.52
C LEU A 36 13.94 -4.36 13.55
N ASP A 37 14.23 -3.11 13.19
CA ASP A 37 14.17 -1.97 14.10
C ASP A 37 12.76 -1.36 14.22
N THR A 38 11.99 -1.38 13.13
CA THR A 38 10.77 -0.57 13.02
C THR A 38 9.52 -1.37 12.67
N ALA A 39 9.62 -2.51 11.99
CA ALA A 39 8.42 -3.23 11.57
C ALA A 39 7.69 -3.85 12.78
N GLY A 40 6.36 -3.85 12.71
CA GLY A 40 5.57 -4.69 13.59
C GLY A 40 5.95 -6.18 13.41
N PRO A 41 5.61 -7.04 14.38
CA PRO A 41 6.05 -8.43 14.36
C PRO A 41 5.56 -9.22 13.15
N GLY A 42 4.37 -8.91 12.61
CA GLY A 42 3.83 -9.61 11.44
C GLY A 42 4.58 -9.27 10.16
N LEU A 43 4.81 -7.99 9.91
CA LEU A 43 5.57 -7.54 8.74
C LEU A 43 7.04 -7.88 8.87
N ARG A 44 7.61 -7.80 10.09
CA ARG A 44 8.99 -8.20 10.34
C ARG A 44 9.22 -9.65 9.96
N GLU A 45 8.35 -10.57 10.38
CA GLU A 45 8.46 -12.00 10.03
C GLU A 45 8.50 -12.20 8.50
N VAL A 46 7.63 -11.50 7.76
CA VAL A 46 7.58 -11.56 6.29
C VAL A 46 8.87 -10.99 5.67
N CYS A 47 9.33 -9.84 6.15
CA CYS A 47 10.56 -9.19 5.68
C CYS A 47 11.80 -10.04 5.94
N GLU A 48 11.93 -10.66 7.13
CA GLU A 48 13.03 -11.56 7.49
C GLU A 48 13.02 -12.83 6.63
N ALA A 49 11.84 -13.44 6.45
CA ALA A 49 11.72 -14.68 5.69
C ALA A 49 12.07 -14.51 4.20
N ILE A 50 11.80 -13.34 3.62
CA ILE A 50 12.08 -13.04 2.20
C ILE A 50 13.44 -12.35 2.03
N GLY A 51 13.91 -11.60 3.03
CA GLY A 51 15.12 -10.78 2.95
C GLY A 51 14.90 -9.43 2.27
N ILE A 52 13.76 -8.76 2.53
CA ILE A 52 13.37 -7.49 1.90
C ILE A 52 13.17 -6.36 2.93
N PRO A 53 13.38 -5.08 2.57
CA PRO A 53 12.95 -3.97 3.40
C PRO A 53 11.42 -3.90 3.50
N PRO A 54 10.87 -3.31 4.58
CA PRO A 54 9.42 -3.13 4.74
C PRO A 54 8.87 -1.96 3.90
N ILE A 55 9.76 -1.18 3.27
CA ILE A 55 9.44 -0.18 2.25
C ILE A 55 10.09 -0.59 0.93
N LEU A 56 9.27 -0.89 -0.08
CA LEU A 56 9.73 -1.32 -1.40
C LEU A 56 9.73 -0.15 -2.37
N HIS A 57 10.88 0.15 -2.99
CA HIS A 57 10.98 1.17 -4.02
C HIS A 57 10.65 0.57 -5.39
N LEU A 58 9.60 1.07 -6.04
CA LEU A 58 9.12 0.56 -7.33
C LEU A 58 9.51 1.41 -8.54
N GLY A 59 10.24 2.50 -8.35
CA GLY A 59 10.78 3.34 -9.42
C GLY A 59 10.25 4.78 -9.43
N ALA A 60 10.26 5.42 -10.61
CA ALA A 60 9.88 6.81 -10.81
C ALA A 60 8.35 7.02 -10.73
N CYS A 61 7.86 8.27 -10.84
CA CYS A 61 6.42 8.55 -10.78
C CYS A 61 5.59 7.81 -11.84
N VAL A 62 6.18 7.52 -13.01
CA VAL A 62 5.52 6.73 -14.07
C VAL A 62 5.38 5.26 -13.70
N ASP A 63 6.23 4.77 -12.80
CA ASP A 63 6.21 3.39 -12.31
C ASP A 63 5.12 3.15 -11.25
N ASN A 64 4.30 4.15 -10.90
CA ASN A 64 3.03 3.90 -10.21
C ASN A 64 2.12 2.95 -11.01
N SER A 65 2.27 2.90 -12.33
CA SER A 65 1.65 1.88 -13.19
C SER A 65 2.04 0.44 -12.80
N ARG A 66 3.26 0.22 -12.27
CA ARG A 66 3.68 -1.10 -11.77
C ARG A 66 2.90 -1.52 -10.54
N ILE A 67 2.50 -0.59 -9.67
CA ILE A 67 1.64 -0.90 -8.52
C ILE A 67 0.33 -1.49 -9.02
N LEU A 68 -0.31 -0.87 -10.01
CA LEU A 68 -1.53 -1.41 -10.63
C LEU A 68 -1.31 -2.77 -11.27
N THR A 69 -0.16 -2.97 -11.94
CA THR A 69 0.20 -4.28 -12.51
C THR A 69 0.34 -5.34 -11.41
N ILE A 70 0.98 -5.02 -10.29
CA ILE A 70 1.18 -5.93 -9.15
C ILE A 70 -0.16 -6.30 -8.52
N VAL A 71 -1.02 -5.32 -8.21
CA VAL A 71 -2.34 -5.62 -7.60
C VAL A 71 -3.27 -6.34 -8.56
N SER A 72 -3.15 -6.10 -9.87
CA SER A 72 -3.87 -6.88 -10.90
C SER A 72 -3.40 -8.33 -10.92
N ALA A 73 -2.09 -8.58 -10.81
CA ALA A 73 -1.56 -9.92 -10.70
C ALA A 73 -1.99 -10.61 -9.40
N MET A 74 -2.04 -9.89 -8.27
CA MET A 74 -2.57 -10.41 -7.01
C MET A 74 -4.05 -10.80 -7.12
N ALA A 75 -4.86 -9.98 -7.79
CA ALA A 75 -6.27 -10.29 -8.03
C ALA A 75 -6.44 -11.51 -8.93
N GLN A 76 -5.62 -11.61 -9.97
CA GLN A 76 -5.64 -12.73 -10.91
C GLN A 76 -5.16 -14.05 -10.31
N GLU A 77 -4.15 -14.01 -9.43
CA GLU A 77 -3.68 -15.18 -8.66
C GLU A 77 -4.73 -15.60 -7.61
N GLY A 78 -5.46 -14.63 -7.07
CA GLY A 78 -6.52 -14.85 -6.09
C GLY A 78 -6.01 -15.09 -4.67
N GLY A 79 -6.91 -15.51 -3.78
CA GLY A 79 -6.61 -15.85 -2.38
C GLY A 79 -6.66 -14.67 -1.39
N LEU A 80 -6.79 -13.43 -1.88
CA LEU A 80 -7.05 -12.25 -1.04
C LEU A 80 -8.30 -11.50 -1.48
N SER A 81 -8.32 -10.99 -2.72
CA SER A 81 -9.48 -10.37 -3.36
C SER A 81 -9.46 -10.69 -4.85
N ASP A 82 -10.63 -10.81 -5.48
CA ASP A 82 -10.77 -11.12 -6.91
C ASP A 82 -10.67 -9.86 -7.81
N GLU A 83 -10.60 -8.67 -7.21
CA GLU A 83 -10.51 -7.39 -7.93
C GLU A 83 -9.58 -6.40 -7.22
N ILE A 84 -9.12 -5.37 -7.93
CA ILE A 84 -8.24 -4.33 -7.35
C ILE A 84 -8.96 -3.60 -6.21
N GLY A 85 -10.23 -3.25 -6.39
CA GLY A 85 -10.98 -2.43 -5.43
C GLY A 85 -11.24 -3.11 -4.09
N GLY A 86 -11.20 -4.44 -4.02
CA GLY A 86 -11.31 -5.17 -2.77
C GLY A 86 -9.97 -5.35 -2.04
N MET A 87 -8.84 -5.00 -2.66
CA MET A 87 -7.54 -5.12 -2.01
C MET A 87 -7.43 -4.14 -0.84
N PRO A 88 -6.91 -4.56 0.33
CA PRO A 88 -6.73 -3.69 1.48
C PRO A 88 -5.52 -2.76 1.29
N ALA A 89 -5.70 -1.74 0.45
CA ALA A 89 -4.66 -0.82 0.02
C ALA A 89 -5.17 0.62 -0.08
N VAL A 90 -4.25 1.58 0.10
CA VAL A 90 -4.54 3.02 0.01
C VAL A 90 -3.33 3.74 -0.60
N GLY A 91 -3.59 4.69 -1.50
CA GLY A 91 -2.59 5.60 -2.03
C GLY A 91 -2.42 6.82 -1.12
N ILE A 92 -1.17 7.26 -0.90
CA ILE A 92 -0.90 8.48 -0.12
C ILE A 92 0.05 9.36 -0.91
N ALA A 93 -0.38 10.58 -1.21
CA ALA A 93 0.40 11.63 -1.86
C ALA A 93 0.54 12.82 -0.88
N PRO A 94 1.38 12.68 0.15
CA PRO A 94 1.35 13.54 1.33
C PRO A 94 1.86 14.97 1.10
N GLU A 95 2.69 15.13 0.08
CA GLU A 95 3.39 16.36 -0.28
C GLU A 95 3.25 16.53 -1.81
N TRP A 96 2.03 16.34 -2.31
CA TRP A 96 1.74 16.52 -3.72
C TRP A 96 1.96 17.99 -4.12
N MET A 97 2.34 18.21 -5.38
CA MET A 97 2.67 19.54 -5.90
C MET A 97 2.28 19.70 -7.37
N SER A 98 2.41 18.64 -8.17
CA SER A 98 2.21 18.72 -9.62
C SER A 98 0.87 18.12 -10.04
N GLU A 99 0.32 18.59 -11.16
CA GLU A 99 -0.88 18.05 -11.80
C GLU A 99 -0.73 16.55 -12.13
N LYS A 100 0.51 16.08 -12.36
CA LYS A 100 0.80 14.64 -12.51
C LYS A 100 0.39 13.82 -11.28
N ALA A 101 0.55 14.37 -10.07
CA ALA A 101 0.15 13.67 -8.84
C ALA A 101 -1.37 13.55 -8.74
N LEU A 102 -2.11 14.60 -9.14
CA LEU A 102 -3.58 14.56 -9.23
C LEU A 102 -4.06 13.54 -10.26
N ALA A 103 -3.43 13.52 -11.44
CA ALA A 103 -3.73 12.51 -12.46
C ALA A 103 -3.48 11.09 -11.95
N ILE A 104 -2.37 10.87 -11.21
CA ILE A 104 -2.07 9.59 -10.57
C ILE A 104 -3.14 9.17 -9.58
N GLY A 105 -3.49 10.05 -8.65
CA GLY A 105 -4.54 9.74 -7.68
C GLY A 105 -5.89 9.48 -8.35
N CYS A 106 -6.23 10.23 -9.39
CA CYS A 106 -7.48 10.05 -10.13
C CYS A 106 -7.58 8.65 -10.76
N TYR A 107 -6.53 8.17 -11.44
CA TYR A 107 -6.59 6.83 -12.03
C TYR A 107 -6.49 5.71 -10.99
N PHE A 108 -5.85 5.95 -9.83
CA PHE A 108 -5.88 5.01 -8.69
C PHE A 108 -7.30 4.89 -8.13
N ALA A 109 -7.97 6.02 -7.86
CA ALA A 109 -9.35 6.04 -7.39
C ALA A 109 -10.31 5.41 -8.40
N ALA A 110 -10.13 5.69 -9.69
CA ALA A 110 -10.92 5.05 -10.75
C ALA A 110 -10.67 3.53 -10.86
N SER A 111 -9.49 3.05 -10.42
CA SER A 111 -9.16 1.62 -10.35
C SER A 111 -9.59 0.96 -9.03
N GLY A 112 -10.25 1.71 -8.14
CA GLY A 112 -10.77 1.22 -6.86
C GLY A 112 -9.82 1.32 -5.68
N VAL A 113 -8.74 2.10 -5.78
CA VAL A 113 -7.82 2.35 -4.66
C VAL A 113 -8.09 3.74 -4.10
N PRO A 114 -8.55 3.89 -2.85
CA PRO A 114 -8.67 5.20 -2.20
C PRO A 114 -7.32 5.93 -2.15
N VAL A 115 -7.34 7.24 -2.33
CA VAL A 115 -6.13 8.09 -2.35
C VAL A 115 -6.30 9.28 -1.44
N ILE A 116 -5.29 9.50 -0.60
CA ILE A 116 -5.22 10.61 0.34
C ILE A 116 -4.10 11.55 -0.10
N PHE A 117 -4.47 12.76 -0.48
CA PHE A 117 -3.57 13.88 -0.71
C PHE A 117 -3.36 14.66 0.58
N GLY A 118 -2.13 15.14 0.81
CA GLY A 118 -1.87 16.10 1.88
C GLY A 118 -2.29 17.53 1.51
N GLY A 119 -2.43 18.42 2.48
CA GLY A 119 -2.67 19.84 2.24
C GLY A 119 -4.12 20.17 1.82
N GLU A 120 -4.31 21.33 1.21
CA GLU A 120 -5.65 21.85 0.88
C GLU A 120 -6.22 21.26 -0.42
N SER A 121 -7.54 21.10 -0.45
CA SER A 121 -8.24 20.64 -1.65
C SER A 121 -8.39 21.76 -2.69
N PRO A 122 -7.99 21.54 -3.96
CA PRO A 122 -8.19 22.51 -5.03
C PRO A 122 -9.68 22.69 -5.39
N VAL A 123 -10.56 21.81 -4.90
CA VAL A 123 -12.00 21.83 -5.12
C VAL A 123 -12.79 22.02 -3.82
N GLY A 124 -12.13 22.36 -2.71
CA GLY A 124 -12.72 22.41 -1.37
C GLY A 124 -13.90 23.39 -1.22
N ALA A 125 -14.01 24.38 -2.12
CA ALA A 125 -15.13 25.31 -2.15
C ALA A 125 -16.45 24.67 -2.67
N SER A 126 -16.37 23.57 -3.42
CA SER A 126 -17.54 22.90 -3.99
C SER A 126 -17.94 21.67 -3.20
N LYS A 127 -18.97 21.81 -2.35
CA LYS A 127 -19.52 20.68 -1.58
C LYS A 127 -19.94 19.51 -2.48
N GLN A 128 -20.47 19.80 -3.66
CA GLN A 128 -20.93 18.78 -4.60
C GLN A 128 -19.75 17.98 -5.18
N VAL A 129 -18.66 18.65 -5.55
CA VAL A 129 -17.47 17.95 -6.08
C VAL A 129 -16.77 17.15 -4.99
N THR A 130 -16.65 17.72 -3.78
CA THR A 130 -16.12 17.00 -2.62
C THR A 130 -16.93 15.73 -2.34
N HIS A 131 -18.25 15.84 -2.21
CA HIS A 131 -19.11 14.66 -1.98
C HIS A 131 -19.00 13.62 -3.10
N LEU A 132 -18.95 14.07 -4.37
CA LEU A 132 -18.77 13.18 -5.51
C LEU A 132 -17.48 12.37 -5.41
N MET A 133 -16.34 13.02 -5.10
CA MET A 133 -15.04 12.37 -5.11
C MET A 133 -14.72 11.58 -3.85
N THR A 134 -15.35 11.88 -2.71
CA THR A 134 -15.11 11.18 -1.43
C THR A 134 -16.10 10.05 -1.17
N GLU A 135 -17.39 10.25 -1.47
CA GLU A 135 -18.44 9.30 -1.10
C GLU A 135 -19.01 8.56 -2.31
N VAL A 136 -19.42 9.29 -3.35
CA VAL A 136 -20.06 8.66 -4.53
C VAL A 136 -19.07 7.77 -5.28
N TRP A 137 -17.80 8.18 -5.39
CA TRP A 137 -16.77 7.33 -5.98
C TRP A 137 -16.46 6.10 -5.12
N LEU A 138 -16.50 6.24 -3.79
CA LEU A 138 -16.27 5.12 -2.89
C LEU A 138 -17.36 4.06 -3.06
N GLU A 139 -18.62 4.48 -3.11
CA GLU A 139 -19.76 3.60 -3.34
C GLU A 139 -19.70 2.90 -4.72
N ARG A 140 -19.32 3.64 -5.77
CA ARG A 140 -19.39 3.12 -7.16
C ARG A 140 -18.16 2.34 -7.60
N PHE A 141 -16.98 2.73 -7.14
CA PHE A 141 -15.71 2.22 -7.64
C PHE A 141 -14.82 1.64 -6.53
N ARG A 142 -15.21 1.74 -5.26
CA ARG A 142 -14.37 1.47 -4.07
C ARG A 142 -13.17 2.41 -3.91
N GLY A 143 -13.00 3.38 -4.80
CA GLY A 143 -11.96 4.41 -4.70
C GLY A 143 -12.51 5.75 -4.26
N ALA A 144 -11.67 6.57 -3.64
CA ALA A 144 -12.03 7.90 -3.15
C ALA A 144 -10.83 8.85 -3.26
N LEU A 145 -11.09 10.16 -3.31
CA LEU A 145 -10.05 11.18 -3.26
C LEU A 145 -10.24 12.09 -2.06
N HIS A 146 -9.30 12.03 -1.12
CA HIS A 146 -9.29 12.88 0.07
C HIS A 146 -8.16 13.91 -0.01
N PHE A 147 -8.39 15.07 0.60
CA PHE A 147 -7.36 16.06 0.87
C PHE A 147 -7.38 16.35 2.36
N GLU A 148 -6.32 15.98 3.06
CA GLU A 148 -6.21 16.08 4.50
C GLU A 148 -4.86 16.72 4.87
N PRO A 149 -4.82 17.93 5.44
CA PRO A 149 -3.57 18.59 5.83
C PRO A 149 -2.88 17.96 7.04
N ASP A 150 -3.61 17.29 7.94
CA ASP A 150 -3.06 16.74 9.18
C ASP A 150 -2.40 15.37 8.96
N PRO A 151 -1.08 15.21 9.19
CA PRO A 151 -0.40 13.94 9.04
C PRO A 151 -0.94 12.80 9.90
N GLU A 152 -1.49 13.09 11.08
CA GLU A 152 -2.07 12.08 11.97
C GLU A 152 -3.41 11.57 11.42
N LYS A 153 -4.24 12.49 10.90
CA LYS A 153 -5.50 12.11 10.25
C LYS A 153 -5.29 11.37 8.93
N ILE A 154 -4.26 11.70 8.16
CA ILE A 154 -3.87 10.90 6.98
C ILE A 154 -3.59 9.46 7.41
N LEU A 155 -2.86 9.25 8.51
CA LEU A 155 -2.55 7.91 9.02
C LEU A 155 -3.82 7.18 9.49
N GLU A 156 -4.68 7.85 10.25
CA GLU A 156 -5.96 7.30 10.71
C GLU A 156 -6.86 6.89 9.52
N LEU A 157 -7.00 7.76 8.52
CA LEU A 157 -7.79 7.50 7.34
C LEU A 157 -7.19 6.37 6.49
N ALA A 158 -5.86 6.31 6.36
CA ALA A 158 -5.19 5.22 5.67
C ALA A 158 -5.46 3.86 6.33
N LEU A 159 -5.37 3.79 7.66
CA LEU A 159 -5.67 2.58 8.42
C LEU A 159 -7.17 2.23 8.32
N THR A 160 -8.05 3.23 8.34
CA THR A 160 -9.50 3.02 8.18
C THR A 160 -9.83 2.37 6.85
N TYR A 161 -9.22 2.80 5.75
CA TYR A 161 -9.40 2.16 4.45
C TYR A 161 -8.88 0.72 4.41
N ILE A 162 -7.68 0.50 4.94
CA ILE A 162 -7.08 -0.83 4.99
C ILE A 162 -7.94 -1.77 5.83
N ASP A 163 -8.31 -1.37 7.05
CA ASP A 163 -9.08 -2.20 7.98
C ASP A 163 -10.51 -2.44 7.50
N GLY A 164 -11.17 -1.45 6.90
CA GLY A 164 -12.49 -1.62 6.29
C GLY A 164 -12.47 -2.63 5.14
N ALA A 165 -11.49 -2.53 4.24
CA ALA A 165 -11.32 -3.51 3.17
C ALA A 165 -10.98 -4.91 3.70
N ARG A 166 -10.20 -5.01 4.79
CA ARG A 166 -9.94 -6.30 5.46
C ARG A 166 -11.20 -6.91 6.06
N GLU A 167 -12.08 -6.09 6.65
CA GLU A 167 -13.36 -6.51 7.21
C GLU A 167 -14.31 -7.01 6.11
N ASP A 168 -14.42 -6.30 4.99
CA ASP A 168 -15.19 -6.72 3.81
C ASP A 168 -14.75 -8.10 3.27
N LEU A 169 -13.45 -8.38 3.34
CA LEU A 169 -12.86 -9.66 2.96
C LEU A 169 -12.95 -10.74 4.06
N ASN A 170 -13.62 -10.45 5.19
CA ASN A 170 -13.74 -11.35 6.35
C ASN A 170 -12.38 -11.81 6.90
N LEU A 171 -11.35 -10.96 6.81
CA LEU A 171 -10.05 -11.26 7.37
C LEU A 171 -10.05 -11.09 8.88
N ARG A 172 -9.19 -11.84 9.57
CA ARG A 172 -8.95 -11.65 11.00
C ARG A 172 -8.61 -10.19 11.27
N LYS A 173 -9.36 -9.57 12.21
CA LYS A 173 -9.11 -8.20 12.65
C LYS A 173 -7.65 -8.02 13.04
N TYR A 174 -7.05 -6.94 12.57
CA TYR A 174 -5.69 -6.61 12.93
C TYR A 174 -5.61 -6.24 14.42
N GLU A 175 -4.64 -6.83 15.12
CA GLU A 175 -4.39 -6.61 16.53
C GLU A 175 -2.88 -6.41 16.70
N PRO A 176 -2.43 -5.19 17.06
CA PRO A 176 -1.01 -4.89 17.19
C PRO A 176 -0.30 -5.89 18.09
N GLY A 177 0.81 -6.45 17.60
CA GLY A 177 1.64 -7.40 18.35
C GLY A 177 1.15 -8.86 18.32
N LYS A 178 -0.01 -9.17 17.73
CA LYS A 178 -0.54 -10.55 17.67
C LYS A 178 -0.32 -11.26 16.34
N PHE A 179 0.07 -10.54 15.30
CA PHE A 179 0.52 -11.11 14.04
C PHE A 179 2.04 -11.31 14.14
N GLY A 180 2.57 -12.48 13.80
CA GLY A 180 4.02 -12.74 13.85
C GLY A 180 4.55 -13.76 14.88
N GLY A 181 3.75 -14.74 15.32
CA GLY A 181 4.18 -15.67 16.40
C GLY A 181 3.71 -17.13 16.31
N GLU A 182 2.86 -17.51 15.36
CA GLU A 182 2.28 -18.87 15.31
C GLU A 182 2.62 -19.68 14.05
N ARG A 183 3.25 -19.07 13.03
CA ARG A 183 3.57 -19.76 11.79
C ARG A 183 5.07 -19.75 11.57
N VAL A 184 5.67 -20.92 11.48
CA VAL A 184 7.05 -21.05 10.98
C VAL A 184 6.96 -20.94 9.46
N LEU A 185 7.17 -19.75 8.92
CA LEU A 185 7.39 -19.60 7.48
C LEU A 185 8.65 -20.39 7.09
N MET A 186 8.56 -21.21 6.03
CA MET A 186 9.72 -21.93 5.52
C MET A 186 10.85 -20.95 5.18
N ASP A 187 12.05 -21.26 5.66
CA ASP A 187 13.24 -20.46 5.40
C ASP A 187 13.65 -20.50 3.92
N MET A 188 14.59 -19.63 3.54
CA MET A 188 15.07 -19.50 2.16
C MET A 188 15.70 -20.79 1.61
N ALA A 189 16.31 -21.62 2.47
CA ALA A 189 16.89 -22.89 2.05
C ALA A 189 15.79 -23.91 1.71
N ALA A 190 14.73 -23.97 2.52
CA ALA A 190 13.56 -24.79 2.31
C ALA A 190 12.77 -24.36 1.05
N ARG A 191 12.62 -23.05 0.80
CA ARG A 191 11.94 -22.52 -0.40
C ARG A 191 12.69 -22.85 -1.70
N ARG A 192 14.02 -22.73 -1.72
CA ARG A 192 14.85 -23.12 -2.89
C ARG A 192 14.75 -24.61 -3.23
N GLY A 193 14.40 -25.45 -2.26
CA GLY A 193 14.09 -26.86 -2.49
C GLY A 193 12.80 -27.07 -3.29
N ILE A 194 11.82 -26.17 -3.11
CA ILE A 194 10.52 -26.19 -3.80
C ILE A 194 10.62 -25.58 -5.20
N GLU A 195 11.42 -24.52 -5.39
CA GLU A 195 11.64 -23.87 -6.70
C GLU A 195 12.16 -24.81 -7.78
N LYS A 196 12.88 -25.89 -7.42
CA LYS A 196 13.27 -26.92 -8.39
C LYS A 196 12.08 -27.63 -9.05
N ALA A 197 10.88 -27.52 -8.48
CA ALA A 197 9.62 -28.06 -9.03
C ALA A 197 8.75 -26.99 -9.73
N ALA A 198 8.99 -25.70 -9.49
CA ALA A 198 8.23 -24.60 -10.08
C ALA A 198 8.86 -24.17 -11.41
N LYS A 199 8.10 -24.27 -12.51
CA LYS A 199 8.53 -23.75 -13.80
C LYS A 199 8.37 -22.23 -13.81
N PRO A 200 9.39 -21.46 -14.27
CA PRO A 200 9.25 -20.02 -14.42
C PRO A 200 8.11 -19.67 -15.38
N HIS A 201 7.45 -18.55 -15.12
CA HIS A 201 6.50 -17.94 -16.05
C HIS A 201 7.16 -17.82 -17.43
N ILE A 202 6.59 -18.49 -18.43
CA ILE A 202 6.98 -18.27 -19.82
C ILE A 202 6.32 -16.95 -20.18
N GLY A 203 7.09 -15.86 -20.12
CA GLY A 203 6.63 -14.54 -20.51
C GLY A 203 5.89 -14.61 -21.85
N ILE A 204 4.78 -13.89 -21.93
CA ILE A 204 4.02 -13.77 -23.18
C ILE A 204 4.87 -12.94 -24.14
N TYR A 205 5.48 -13.62 -25.11
CA TYR A 205 5.98 -13.03 -26.36
C TYR A 205 4.95 -13.28 -27.46
#